data_AF-A0A1B0UL32-F1
#
_entry.id   AF-A0A1B0UL32-F1
#
_cell.length_a   1.000
_cell.length_b   1.000
_cell.length_c   1.000
_cell.angle_alpha   90.00
_cell.angle_beta   90.00
_cell.angle_gamma   90.00
#
_symmetry.space_group_name_H-M   'P 1'
#
loop_
_entity.id
_entity.type
_entity.pdbx_description
1 polymer ?
#
loop_
_entity_poly.entity_id
_entity_poly.type
_entity_poly.pdbx_seq_one_letter_code
_entity_poly.pdbx_strand_id
1 'polypeptide(L)' 'MSASFLPTIFVPFIGLIFPFLVLGFFFSYIQEENKSVS' A
#
# COMPACT_ATOMS: atom_id res chain seq x y z
N MET A 1 16.07 9.14 -25.71
CA MET A 1 16.57 8.27 -24.62
C MET A 1 15.33 7.79 -23.86
N SER A 2 15.07 6.48 -23.81
CA SER A 2 13.88 5.95 -23.12
C SER A 2 14.11 5.95 -21.61
N ALA A 3 13.03 6.05 -20.83
CA ALA A 3 13.08 6.03 -19.37
C ALA A 3 13.14 4.59 -18.84
N SER A 4 14.14 3.82 -19.25
CA SER A 4 14.32 2.41 -18.90
C SER A 4 14.59 2.16 -17.41
N PHE A 5 14.82 3.21 -16.61
CA PHE A 5 14.96 3.14 -15.15
C PHE A 5 13.63 3.16 -14.39
N LEU A 6 12.52 3.52 -15.05
CA LEU A 6 11.19 3.57 -14.42
C LEU A 6 10.79 2.24 -13.75
N PRO A 7 10.95 1.08 -14.41
CA PRO A 7 10.62 -0.20 -13.79
C PRO A 7 11.38 -0.45 -12.49
N THR A 8 12.66 -0.08 -12.42
CA THR A 8 13.49 -0.27 -11.22
C THR A 8 12.97 0.49 -10.00
N ILE A 9 12.27 1.62 -10.20
CA ILE A 9 11.71 2.43 -9.12
C ILE A 9 10.26 2.03 -8.83
N PHE A 10 9.44 1.93 -9.88
CA PHE A 10 8.01 1.68 -9.72
C PHE A 10 7.73 0.25 -9.28
N VAL A 11 8.42 -0.77 -9.79
CA VAL A 11 8.18 -2.18 -9.42
C VAL A 11 8.33 -2.42 -7.92
N PRO A 12 9.43 -2.04 -7.24
CA PRO A 12 9.51 -2.22 -5.79
C PRO A 12 8.53 -1.30 -5.04
N PHE A 13 8.27 -0.09 -5.54
CA PHE A 13 7.33 0.82 -4.89
C PHE A 13 5.90 0.26 -4.90
N ILE A 14 5.38 -0.11 -6.06
CA ILE A 14 4.01 -0.65 -6.18
C ILE A 14 3.91 -2.11 -5.72
N GLY A 15 5.00 -2.88 -5.75
CA GLY A 15 5.02 -4.29 -5.40
C GLY A 15 5.26 -4.56 -3.92
N LEU A 16 5.92 -3.63 -3.19
CA LEU A 16 6.26 -3.81 -1.78
C LEU A 16 5.71 -2.69 -0.90
N ILE A 17 6.03 -1.43 -1.23
CA ILE A 17 5.70 -0.28 -0.37
C ILE A 17 4.19 -0.02 -0.38
N PHE A 18 3.59 0.09 -1.56
CA PHE A 18 2.17 0.33 -1.73
C PHE A 18 1.29 -0.72 -1.04
N PRO A 19 1.46 -2.05 -1.26
CA PRO A 19 0.61 -3.04 -0.62
C PRO A 19 0.77 -3.04 0.90
N PHE A 20 1.99 -2.83 1.42
CA PHE A 20 2.19 -2.74 2.86
C PHE A 20 1.42 -1.56 3.48
N LEU A 21 1.49 -0.39 2.85
CA LEU A 21 0.76 0.79 3.30
C LEU A 21 -0.75 0.60 3.18
N VAL A 22 -1.24 0.20 2.01
CA VAL A 22 -2.68 0.05 1.76
C VAL A 22 -3.29 -1.00 2.66
N LEU A 23 -2.68 -2.19 2.76
CA LEU A 23 -3.20 -3.25 3.62
C LEU A 23 -3.10 -2.87 5.10
N GLY A 24 -2.03 -2.20 5.53
CA GLY A 24 -1.89 -1.73 6.91
C GLY A 24 -2.94 -0.68 7.28
N PHE A 25 -3.16 0.32 6.43
CA PHE A 25 -4.20 1.33 6.63
C PHE A 25 -5.60 0.73 6.55
N PHE A 26 -5.85 -0.15 5.59
CA PHE A 26 -7.13 -0.81 5.44
C PHE A 26 -7.47 -1.71 6.64
N PHE A 27 -6.47 -2.43 7.16
CA PHE A 27 -6.61 -3.20 8.39
C PHE A 27 -6.93 -2.30 9.59
N SER A 28 -6.26 -1.15 9.72
CA SER A 28 -6.57 -0.18 10.77
C SER A 28 -8.00 0.37 10.65
N TYR A 29 -8.44 0.68 9.43
CA TYR A 29 -9.79 1.17 9.16
C TYR A 29 -10.85 0.14 9.58
N ILE A 30 -10.66 -1.13 9.21
CA ILE A 30 -11.57 -2.21 9.60
C ILE A 30 -11.62 -2.37 11.13
N GLN A 31 -10.49 -2.27 11.81
CA GLN A 31 -10.50 -2.38 13.28
C GLN A 31 -11.25 -1.23 13.95
N GLU A 32 -11.23 -0.03 13.37
CA GLU A 32 -11.96 1.11 13.90
C GLU A 32 -13.48 0.95 13.70
N GLU A 33 -13.90 0.48 12.53
CA GLU A 33 -15.32 0.22 12.25
C GLU A 33 -15.92 -0.81 13.22
N ASN A 34 -15.14 -1.83 13.60
CA ASN A 34 -15.56 -2.88 14.53
C ASN A 34 -15.61 -2.39 15.99
N LYS A 35 -14.82 -1.38 16.37
CA LYS A 35 -14.84 -0.81 17.74
C LYS A 35 -16.04 0.08 18.02
N SER A 36 -16.66 0.67 17.00
CA SER A 36 -17.80 1.59 17.19
C SER A 36 -19.15 0.89 17.41
N VAL A 37 -19.20 -0.44 17.30
CA VAL A 37 -20.44 -1.24 17.37
C VAL A 37 -20.50 -2.09 18.65
N SER A 38 -19.55 -1.92 19.58
CA SER A 38 -19.54 -2.51 20.93
C SER A 38 -19.85 -1.46 21.99
#